data_AF-A0A956LF74-F1
#
_entry.id   AF-A0A956LF74-F1
#
_cell.length_a   1.000
_cell.length_b   1.000
_cell.length_c   1.000
_cell.angle_alpha   90.00
_cell.angle_beta   90.00
_cell.angle_gamma   90.00
#
_symmetry.space_group_name_H-M   'P 1'
#
loop_
_entity.id
_entity.type
_entity.pdbx_description
1 polymer ?
#
loop_
_entity_poly.entity_id
_entity_poly.type
_entity_poly.pdbx_seq_one_letter_code
_entity_poly.pdbx_strand_id
1 'polypeptide(L)'
;MDEVTPADLGIELDVLRERVAALKHDLGKYVAWMSANLDDDAWRGPASALLTSALQRDLLRTRTRADGAPEAAWEVWERLTRDLGAAVFSTYGELRRVREAVATLREAESAVRVGGSALTPYAPAIRGAQDVIRVELRALQRVLRAR
;
A
#
# COMPACT_ATOMS: atom_id res chain seq x y z
N MET A 1 -10.06 -5.59 -29.98
CA MET A 1 -9.46 -6.19 -28.76
C MET A 1 -10.60 -6.40 -27.83
N ASP A 2 -11.02 -7.65 -27.63
CA ASP A 2 -12.09 -7.96 -26.69
C ASP A 2 -11.63 -7.57 -25.29
N GLU A 3 -12.48 -6.82 -24.60
CA GLU A 3 -12.21 -6.35 -23.25
C GLU A 3 -12.33 -7.54 -22.28
N VAL A 4 -11.19 -7.98 -21.71
CA VAL A 4 -11.20 -9.03 -20.69
C VAL A 4 -12.06 -8.58 -19.51
N THR A 5 -13.10 -9.35 -19.23
CA THR A 5 -14.04 -9.10 -18.14
C THR A 5 -13.53 -9.75 -16.84
N PRO A 6 -13.95 -9.26 -15.66
CA PRO A 6 -13.64 -9.94 -14.39
C PRO A 6 -14.11 -11.40 -14.35
N ALA A 7 -15.22 -11.73 -15.00
CA ALA A 7 -15.73 -13.10 -15.10
C ALA A 7 -14.73 -14.02 -15.82
N ASP A 8 -14.05 -13.53 -16.85
CA ASP A 8 -12.97 -14.26 -17.55
C ASP A 8 -11.76 -14.54 -16.65
N LEU A 9 -11.64 -13.81 -15.53
CA LEU A 9 -10.59 -13.93 -14.53
C LEU A 9 -11.02 -14.77 -13.32
N GLY A 10 -12.24 -15.34 -13.34
CA GLY A 10 -12.79 -16.12 -12.23
C GLY A 10 -13.12 -15.28 -10.99
N ILE A 11 -13.39 -13.98 -11.15
CA ILE A 11 -13.81 -13.09 -10.06
C ILE A 11 -14.99 -12.22 -10.47
N GLU A 12 -16.02 -12.17 -9.64
CA GLU A 12 -17.14 -11.25 -9.85
C GLU A 12 -16.67 -9.79 -9.79
N LEU A 13 -17.14 -8.95 -10.71
CA LEU A 13 -16.74 -7.54 -10.80
C LEU A 13 -17.01 -6.78 -9.49
N ASP A 14 -18.14 -7.05 -8.84
CA ASP A 14 -18.51 -6.42 -7.58
C ASP A 14 -17.58 -6.85 -6.43
N VAL A 15 -17.18 -8.12 -6.40
CA VAL A 15 -16.18 -8.60 -5.43
C VAL A 15 -14.85 -7.87 -5.66
N LEU A 16 -14.40 -7.73 -6.91
CA LEU A 16 -13.17 -6.98 -7.21
C LEU A 16 -13.27 -5.51 -6.80
N ARG A 17 -14.40 -4.86 -7.07
CA ARG A 17 -14.68 -3.47 -6.65
C ARG A 17 -14.62 -3.31 -5.14
N GLU A 18 -15.24 -4.22 -4.39
CA GLU A 18 -15.21 -4.24 -2.93
C GLU A 18 -13.79 -4.40 -2.39
N ARG A 19 -13.00 -5.34 -2.94
CA ARG A 19 -11.60 -5.54 -2.55
C ARG A 19 -10.76 -4.30 -2.82
N VAL A 20 -10.90 -3.67 -3.98
CA VAL A 20 -10.17 -2.44 -4.32
C VAL A 20 -10.62 -1.27 -3.45
N ALA A 21 -11.91 -1.16 -3.12
CA ALA A 21 -12.39 -0.16 -2.18
C ALA A 21 -11.78 -0.35 -0.78
N ALA A 22 -11.68 -1.59 -0.30
CA ALA A 22 -11.02 -1.93 0.96
C ALA A 22 -9.52 -1.62 0.94
N LEU A 23 -8.81 -1.98 -0.14
CA LEU A 23 -7.40 -1.64 -0.34
C LEU A 23 -7.19 -0.13 -0.32
N LYS A 24 -8.02 0.64 -1.02
CA LYS A 24 -7.95 2.10 -1.02
C LYS A 24 -8.20 2.67 0.38
N HIS A 25 -9.19 2.15 1.10
CA HIS A 25 -9.51 2.61 2.45
C HIS A 25 -8.38 2.33 3.43
N ASP A 26 -7.83 1.11 3.42
CA ASP A 26 -6.84 0.68 4.41
C ASP A 26 -5.44 1.13 4.02
N LEU A 27 -4.97 0.78 2.82
CA LEU A 27 -3.63 1.14 2.36
C LEU A 27 -3.59 2.56 1.81
N GLY A 28 -4.46 2.89 0.85
CA GLY A 28 -4.42 4.18 0.18
C GLY A 28 -4.66 5.39 1.11
N LYS A 29 -5.24 5.18 2.29
CA LYS A 29 -5.41 6.22 3.31
C LYS A 29 -4.33 6.16 4.39
N TYR A 30 -4.05 4.97 4.94
CA TYR A 30 -3.26 4.87 6.17
C TYR A 30 -1.78 4.53 5.97
N VAL A 31 -1.38 4.08 4.78
CA VAL A 31 0.05 3.77 4.49
C VAL A 31 0.94 5.01 4.55
N ALA A 32 0.36 6.21 4.50
CA ALA A 32 1.03 7.49 4.63
C ALA A 32 0.10 8.50 5.31
N TRP A 33 -0.41 8.16 6.51
CA TRP A 33 -1.33 9.03 7.24
C TRP A 33 -0.58 10.11 8.00
N MET A 34 0.41 9.74 8.82
CA MET A 34 1.20 10.69 9.59
C MET A 34 2.35 11.27 8.77
N SER A 35 3.10 10.41 8.09
CA SER A 35 4.32 10.76 7.35
C SER A 35 4.08 11.71 6.19
N ALA A 36 2.89 11.68 5.58
CA ALA A 36 2.51 12.62 4.53
C ALA A 36 2.27 14.06 5.00
N ASN A 37 2.15 14.30 6.31
CA ASN A 37 2.03 15.66 6.87
C ASN A 37 3.39 16.24 7.26
N LEU A 38 4.48 15.51 7.05
CA LEU A 38 5.82 16.00 7.31
C LEU A 38 6.33 16.76 6.08
N ASP A 39 7.01 17.87 6.33
CA ASP A 39 7.63 18.68 5.28
C ASP A 39 8.74 17.90 4.55
N ASP A 40 9.09 18.35 3.34
CA ASP A 40 10.12 17.72 2.52
C ASP A 40 11.48 17.59 3.24
N ASP A 41 11.79 18.54 4.12
CA ASP A 41 13.03 18.51 4.90
C ASP A 41 13.09 17.34 5.88
N ALA A 42 11.94 16.87 6.39
CA ALA A 42 11.90 15.69 7.25
C ALA A 42 12.34 14.41 6.53
N TRP A 43 12.23 14.40 5.20
CA TRP A 43 12.65 13.31 4.31
C TRP A 43 14.08 13.48 3.76
N ARG A 44 14.71 14.63 4.01
CA ARG A 44 16.08 14.94 3.55
C ARG A 44 17.08 14.70 4.67
N GLY A 45 18.11 13.91 4.39
CA GLY A 45 19.18 13.64 5.36
C GLY A 45 18.81 12.56 6.39
N PRO A 46 19.50 12.52 7.54
CA PRO A 46 19.28 11.49 8.55
C PRO A 46 17.84 11.46 9.05
N ALA A 47 17.22 10.27 9.07
CA ALA A 47 15.84 10.14 9.51
C ALA A 47 15.69 10.58 10.96
N SER A 48 14.86 11.60 11.17
CA SER A 48 14.58 12.14 12.50
C SER A 48 13.73 11.16 13.33
N ALA A 49 13.67 11.40 14.64
CA ALA A 49 12.76 10.68 15.52
C ALA A 49 11.29 10.86 15.13
N LEU A 50 10.94 12.04 14.58
CA LEU A 50 9.59 12.35 14.09
C LEU A 50 9.25 11.51 12.85
N LEU A 51 10.12 11.49 11.83
CA LEU A 51 9.92 10.66 10.64
C LEU A 51 9.86 9.17 11.01
N THR A 52 10.75 8.72 11.88
CA THR A 52 10.78 7.34 12.39
C THR A 52 9.43 6.97 13.02
N SER A 53 8.93 7.81 13.93
CA SER A 53 7.67 7.55 14.64
C SER A 53 6.48 7.54 13.68
N ALA A 54 6.45 8.46 12.71
CA ALA A 54 5.42 8.53 11.69
C ALA A 54 5.42 7.28 10.81
N LEU A 55 6.58 6.83 10.32
CA LEU A 55 6.70 5.64 9.48
C LEU A 55 6.40 4.34 10.25
N GLN A 56 6.78 4.24 11.52
CA GLN A 56 6.39 3.11 12.35
C GLN A 56 4.87 3.03 12.56
N ARG A 57 4.20 4.18 12.70
CA ARG A 57 2.74 4.21 12.80
C ARG A 57 2.09 3.83 11.47
N ASP A 58 2.53 4.45 10.39
CA ASP A 58 1.92 4.28 9.07
C ASP A 58 2.16 2.88 8.49
N LEU A 59 3.34 2.28 8.70
CA LEU A 59 3.74 1.04 8.03
C LEU A 59 3.60 -0.21 8.91
N LEU A 60 3.91 -0.13 10.20
CA LEU A 60 3.82 -1.29 11.11
C LEU A 60 2.45 -1.38 11.81
N ARG A 61 1.65 -0.30 11.75
CA ARG A 61 0.34 -0.19 12.39
C ARG A 61 -0.67 0.50 11.47
N THR A 62 -0.60 0.19 10.17
CA THR A 62 -1.46 0.75 9.12
C THR A 62 -2.94 0.59 9.46
N ARG A 63 -3.32 -0.55 10.02
CA ARG A 63 -4.68 -0.82 10.50
C ARG A 63 -4.65 -1.44 11.89
N THR A 64 -5.74 -1.28 12.64
CA THR A 64 -6.01 -2.07 13.84
C THR A 64 -7.07 -3.12 13.51
N ARG A 65 -6.79 -4.39 13.81
CA ARG A 65 -7.73 -5.51 13.66
C ARG A 65 -8.81 -5.45 14.74
N ALA A 66 -9.87 -6.25 14.58
CA ALA A 66 -10.99 -6.29 15.51
C ALA A 66 -10.59 -6.75 16.92
N ASP A 67 -9.54 -7.55 17.03
CA ASP A 67 -8.94 -8.01 18.30
C ASP A 67 -7.98 -6.97 18.93
N GLY A 68 -7.84 -5.79 18.32
CA GLY A 68 -6.96 -4.73 18.78
C GLY A 68 -5.50 -4.87 18.32
N ALA A 69 -5.13 -5.97 17.63
CA ALA A 69 -3.77 -6.13 17.14
C ALA A 69 -3.48 -5.16 15.98
N PRO A 70 -2.28 -4.53 15.93
CA PRO A 70 -1.88 -3.77 14.77
C PRO A 70 -1.64 -4.70 13.57
N GLU A 71 -1.91 -4.18 12.38
CA GLU A 71 -1.68 -4.82 11.09
C GLU A 71 -0.81 -3.89 10.24
N ALA A 72 0.31 -4.41 9.78
CA ALA A 72 1.26 -3.72 8.91
C ALA A 72 0.76 -3.63 7.48
N ALA A 73 1.32 -2.71 6.68
CA ALA A 73 0.88 -2.45 5.31
C ALA A 73 0.92 -3.71 4.42
N TRP A 74 1.98 -4.51 4.52
CA TRP A 74 2.08 -5.76 3.77
C TRP A 74 1.10 -6.84 4.24
N GLU A 75 0.75 -6.88 5.52
CA GLU A 75 -0.26 -7.81 6.04
C GLU A 75 -1.67 -7.41 5.57
N VAL A 76 -1.98 -6.12 5.56
CA VAL A 76 -3.24 -5.59 4.97
C VAL A 76 -3.34 -6.02 3.51
N TRP A 77 -2.26 -5.84 2.74
CA TRP A 77 -2.19 -6.27 1.35
C TRP A 77 -2.47 -7.77 1.21
N GLU A 78 -1.68 -8.61 1.90
CA GLU A 78 -1.81 -10.07 1.87
C GLU A 78 -3.23 -10.53 2.21
N ARG A 79 -3.85 -9.96 3.24
CA ARG A 79 -5.22 -10.30 3.66
C ARG A 79 -6.25 -9.93 2.59
N LEU A 80 -6.12 -8.78 1.95
CA LEU A 80 -7.08 -8.29 0.97
C LEU A 80 -6.89 -8.88 -0.43
N THR A 81 -5.73 -9.45 -0.71
CA THR A 81 -5.40 -10.00 -2.04
C THR A 81 -5.15 -11.50 -2.06
N ARG A 82 -5.22 -12.20 -0.92
CA ARG A 82 -4.89 -13.64 -0.79
C ARG A 82 -5.53 -14.52 -1.87
N ASP A 83 -6.79 -14.25 -2.17
CA ASP A 83 -7.61 -15.09 -3.06
C ASP A 83 -7.73 -14.50 -4.47
N LEU A 84 -6.99 -13.42 -4.77
CA LEU A 84 -6.94 -12.87 -6.13
C LEU A 84 -6.03 -13.75 -7.00
N GLY A 85 -6.58 -14.31 -8.06
CA GLY A 85 -5.82 -15.12 -9.01
C GLY A 85 -4.74 -14.33 -9.76
N ALA A 86 -3.71 -15.02 -10.25
CA ALA A 86 -2.61 -14.43 -11.01
C ALA A 86 -3.08 -13.66 -12.27
N ALA A 87 -4.19 -14.09 -12.87
CA ALA A 87 -4.81 -13.44 -14.02
C ALA A 87 -5.27 -12.00 -13.66
N VAL A 88 -5.81 -11.78 -12.46
CA VAL A 88 -6.21 -10.44 -11.99
C VAL A 88 -5.02 -9.48 -11.96
N PHE A 89 -3.87 -9.91 -11.44
CA PHE A 89 -2.66 -9.09 -11.41
C PHE A 89 -2.07 -8.82 -12.80
N SER A 90 -2.32 -9.70 -13.76
CA SER A 90 -1.85 -9.53 -15.14
C SER A 90 -2.74 -8.56 -15.92
N THR A 91 -4.05 -8.58 -15.65
CA THR A 91 -5.03 -7.67 -16.28
C THR A 91 -4.96 -6.26 -15.73
N TYR A 92 -4.86 -6.10 -14.41
CA TYR A 92 -4.86 -4.79 -13.75
C TYR A 92 -3.45 -4.36 -13.37
N GLY A 93 -2.81 -3.61 -14.27
CA GLY A 93 -1.44 -3.12 -14.09
C GLY A 93 -1.25 -2.27 -12.82
N GLU A 94 -2.29 -1.58 -12.36
CA GLU A 94 -2.34 -0.85 -11.09
C GLU A 94 -2.09 -1.79 -9.91
N LEU A 95 -2.75 -2.96 -9.84
CA LEU A 95 -2.54 -3.93 -8.75
C LEU A 95 -1.11 -4.47 -8.74
N ARG A 96 -0.52 -4.68 -9.91
CA ARG A 96 0.90 -5.09 -10.01
C ARG A 96 1.82 -4.01 -9.44
N ARG A 97 1.61 -2.74 -9.79
CA ARG A 97 2.40 -1.61 -9.27
C ARG A 97 2.22 -1.43 -7.75
N VAL A 98 1.00 -1.61 -7.24
CA VAL A 98 0.74 -1.59 -5.79
C VAL A 98 1.48 -2.74 -5.10
N ARG A 99 1.48 -3.95 -5.67
CA ARG A 99 2.22 -5.11 -5.13
C ARG A 99 3.72 -4.82 -5.00
N GLU A 100 4.32 -4.25 -6.05
CA GLU A 100 5.74 -3.88 -6.08
C GLU A 100 6.07 -2.80 -5.03
N ALA A 101 5.20 -1.80 -4.90
CA ALA A 101 5.34 -0.77 -3.87
C ALA A 101 5.22 -1.36 -2.45
N VAL A 102 4.26 -2.27 -2.20
CA VAL A 102 4.12 -2.96 -0.91
C VAL A 102 5.36 -3.82 -0.60
N ALA A 103 5.93 -4.50 -1.59
CA ALA A 103 7.16 -5.25 -1.43
C ALA A 103 8.33 -4.33 -1.00
N THR A 104 8.46 -3.16 -1.63
CA THR A 104 9.45 -2.13 -1.25
C THR A 104 9.28 -1.71 0.23
N LEU A 105 8.04 -1.51 0.68
CA LEU A 105 7.77 -1.18 2.10
C LEU A 105 8.17 -2.32 3.04
N ARG A 106 7.94 -3.57 2.65
CA ARG A 106 8.30 -4.75 3.43
C ARG A 106 9.81 -4.96 3.52
N GLU A 107 10.54 -4.71 2.44
CA GLU A 107 12.01 -4.76 2.45
C GLU A 107 12.61 -3.79 3.47
N ALA A 108 11.97 -2.63 3.67
CA ALA A 108 12.38 -1.65 4.66
C ALA A 108 11.95 -1.97 6.11
N GLU A 109 11.25 -3.09 6.36
CA GLU A 109 10.63 -3.39 7.67
C GLU A 109 11.63 -3.28 8.84
N SER A 110 12.78 -3.95 8.73
CA SER A 110 13.78 -3.97 9.80
C SER A 110 14.31 -2.56 10.10
N ALA A 111 14.56 -1.78 9.05
CA ALA A 111 15.01 -0.40 9.17
C ALA A 111 13.94 0.51 9.80
N VAL A 112 12.66 0.31 9.48
CA VAL A 112 11.53 1.03 10.10
C VAL A 112 11.39 0.67 11.58
N ARG A 113 11.58 -0.60 11.95
CA ARG A 113 11.54 -1.05 13.36
C ARG A 113 12.68 -0.45 14.19
N VAL A 114 13.89 -0.41 13.65
CA VAL A 114 15.06 0.17 14.32
C VAL A 114 14.98 1.70 14.36
N GLY A 115 14.58 2.32 13.24
CA GLY A 115 14.50 3.77 13.09
C GLY A 115 15.85 4.47 12.92
N GLY A 116 15.83 5.80 12.97
CA GLY A 116 17.04 6.63 12.97
C GLY A 116 17.92 6.43 11.72
N SER A 117 19.23 6.29 11.91
CA SER A 117 20.18 6.16 10.79
C SER A 117 19.91 4.93 9.90
N ALA A 118 19.40 3.83 10.48
CA ALA A 118 19.06 2.62 9.71
C ALA A 118 17.94 2.87 8.70
N LEU A 119 17.02 3.79 8.99
CA LEU A 119 15.88 4.16 8.13
C LEU A 119 16.25 5.11 6.99
N THR A 120 17.31 5.90 7.20
CA THR A 120 17.77 6.94 6.27
C THR A 120 17.91 6.46 4.81
N PRO A 121 18.60 5.35 4.50
CA PRO A 121 18.74 4.89 3.12
C PRO A 121 17.41 4.45 2.46
N TYR A 122 16.39 4.10 3.25
CA TYR A 122 15.10 3.63 2.76
C TYR A 122 14.07 4.74 2.60
N ALA A 123 14.27 5.91 3.22
CA ALA A 123 13.27 6.99 3.24
C ALA A 123 12.77 7.40 1.84
N PRO A 124 13.63 7.57 0.81
CA PRO A 124 13.15 7.90 -0.54
C PRO A 124 12.30 6.78 -1.17
N ALA A 125 12.71 5.52 -1.00
CA ALA A 125 12.00 4.37 -1.53
C ALA A 125 10.63 4.18 -0.85
N ILE A 126 10.58 4.35 0.47
CA ILE A 126 9.33 4.32 1.25
C ILE A 126 8.37 5.40 0.75
N ARG A 127 8.85 6.64 0.63
CA ARG A 127 8.03 7.77 0.17
C ARG A 127 7.46 7.51 -1.23
N GLY A 128 8.32 7.06 -2.16
CA GLY A 128 7.90 6.71 -3.51
C GLY A 128 6.85 5.59 -3.53
N ALA A 129 7.05 4.54 -2.73
CA ALA A 129 6.10 3.43 -2.62
C ALA A 129 4.74 3.87 -2.05
N GLN A 130 4.75 4.72 -1.01
CA GLN A 130 3.52 5.31 -0.45
C GLN A 130 2.74 6.09 -1.52
N ASP A 131 3.42 6.91 -2.33
CA ASP A 131 2.78 7.67 -3.40
C ASP A 131 2.21 6.77 -4.50
N VAL A 132 2.96 5.75 -4.94
CA VAL A 132 2.48 4.75 -5.91
C VAL A 132 1.21 4.08 -5.39
N ILE A 133 1.19 3.57 -4.16
CA ILE A 133 0.00 2.91 -3.59
C ILE A 133 -1.22 3.82 -3.66
N ARG A 134 -1.07 5.09 -3.28
CA ARG A 134 -2.17 6.07 -3.25
C ARG A 134 -2.68 6.40 -4.65
N VAL A 135 -1.79 6.61 -5.61
CA VAL A 135 -2.14 6.98 -6.99
C VAL A 135 -2.81 5.80 -7.70
N GLU A 136 -2.20 4.62 -7.62
CA GLU A 136 -2.63 3.44 -8.36
C GLU A 136 -3.98 2.90 -7.85
N LEU A 137 -4.20 2.87 -6.53
CA LEU A 137 -5.51 2.46 -5.98
C LEU A 137 -6.63 3.43 -6.34
N ARG A 138 -6.33 4.74 -6.47
CA ARG A 138 -7.31 5.72 -6.96
C ARG A 138 -7.57 5.56 -8.45
N ALA A 139 -6.54 5.27 -9.25
CA ALA A 139 -6.68 5.00 -10.68
C ALA A 139 -7.54 3.75 -10.92
N LEU A 140 -7.20 2.64 -10.26
CA LEU A 140 -7.92 1.38 -10.38
C LEU A 140 -9.38 1.50 -9.97
N GLN A 141 -9.67 2.20 -8.87
CA GLN A 141 -11.06 2.42 -8.46
C GLN A 141 -11.87 3.18 -9.52
N ARG A 142 -11.25 4.13 -10.24
CA ARG A 142 -11.93 4.84 -11.34
C ARG A 142 -12.20 3.91 -12.52
N VAL A 143 -11.23 3.09 -12.91
CA VAL A 143 -11.38 2.09 -13.98
C VAL A 143 -12.53 1.14 -13.67
N LEU A 144 -12.56 0.57 -12.46
CA LEU A 144 -13.58 -0.40 -12.07
C LEU A 144 -14.99 0.21 -11.90
N ARG A 145 -15.12 1.52 -11.72
CA ARG A 145 -16.41 2.22 -11.68
C ARG A 145 -16.95 2.57 -13.07
N ALA A 146 -16.09 2.61 -14.08
CA ALA A 146 -16.46 2.96 -15.45
C ALA A 146 -16.86 1.74 -16.29
N ARG A 147 -16.40 0.55 -15.87
CA ARG A 147 -16.97 -0.75 -16.25
C ARG A 147 -18.22 -1.02 -15.44
#